data_AF-A0A1S1PVK0-F1
#
_entry.id   AF-A0A1S1PVK0-F1
#
_cell.length_a   1.000
_cell.length_b   1.000
_cell.length_c   1.000
_cell.angle_alpha   90.00
_cell.angle_beta   90.00
_cell.angle_gamma   90.00
#
_symmetry.space_group_name_H-M   'P 1'
#
loop_
_entity.id
_entity.type
_entity.pdbx_description
1 polymer ?
#
loop_
_entity_poly.entity_id
_entity_poly.type
_entity_poly.pdbx_seq_one_letter_code
_entity_poly.pdbx_strand_id
1 'polypeptide(L)'
;MGSPAAVAGDQITGVCAIHQVPGPTGTPIPSPAPLPFAAPLTTGLAATVLVGGQPVAVTSSSGLNTPPHVGLHVSDPFMLLIAQQGQVVAGSTTVLAEGRGVAYSGCQVTQCAQIPAVLTGSGVTVLVGP
;
A
#
# COMPACT_ATOMS: atom_id res chain seq x y z
N MET A 1 -3.19 -13.07 19.45
CA MET A 1 -2.34 -11.97 19.96
C MET A 1 -2.44 -10.82 18.98
N GLY A 2 -2.39 -9.57 19.44
CA GLY A 2 -2.46 -8.41 18.54
C GLY A 2 -1.16 -8.21 17.75
N SER A 3 -1.25 -7.52 16.62
CA SER A 3 -0.14 -7.12 15.76
C SER A 3 0.08 -5.60 15.85
N PRO A 4 1.31 -5.09 15.65
CA PRO A 4 1.56 -3.64 15.67
C PRO A 4 0.62 -2.87 14.75
N ALA A 5 0.02 -1.79 15.27
CA ALA A 5 -0.80 -0.87 14.49
C ALA A 5 0.03 -0.24 13.36
N ALA A 6 -0.61 0.00 12.22
CA ALA A 6 -0.01 0.77 11.15
C ALA A 6 -0.37 2.26 11.28
N VAL A 7 0.58 3.14 10.96
CA VAL A 7 0.45 4.60 11.04
C VAL A 7 0.86 5.26 9.73
N ALA A 8 0.69 6.58 9.65
CA ALA A 8 1.15 7.39 8.53
C ALA A 8 2.62 7.11 8.20
N GLY A 9 2.91 6.90 6.92
CA GLY A 9 4.25 6.60 6.41
C GLY A 9 4.64 5.12 6.43
N ASP A 10 3.93 4.26 7.16
CA ASP A 10 4.13 2.80 7.06
C ASP A 10 3.88 2.32 5.64
N GLN A 11 4.60 1.27 5.24
CA GLN A 11 4.66 0.86 3.84
C GLN A 11 3.85 -0.40 3.56
N ILE A 12 3.05 -0.33 2.51
CA ILE A 12 2.60 -1.51 1.79
C ILE A 12 3.73 -1.90 0.82
N THR A 13 4.26 -3.11 0.99
CA THR A 13 5.39 -3.63 0.23
C THR A 13 5.02 -4.90 -0.51
N GLY A 14 5.71 -5.14 -1.62
CA GLY A 14 5.66 -6.43 -2.30
C GLY A 14 6.36 -6.37 -3.65
N VAL A 15 5.91 -7.22 -4.57
CA VAL A 15 6.53 -7.41 -5.87
C VAL A 15 5.47 -7.27 -6.97
N CYS A 16 5.65 -6.29 -7.85
CA CYS A 16 4.80 -6.09 -9.01
C CYS A 16 5.22 -7.04 -10.14
N ALA A 17 4.40 -8.07 -10.36
CA ALA A 17 4.61 -9.09 -11.39
C ALA A 17 3.88 -8.78 -12.71
N ILE A 18 3.15 -7.66 -12.79
CA ILE A 18 2.27 -7.31 -13.92
C ILE A 18 2.71 -6.04 -14.65
N HIS A 19 3.85 -5.47 -14.30
CA HIS A 19 4.33 -4.26 -14.95
C HIS A 19 4.62 -4.50 -16.43
N GLN A 20 4.28 -3.53 -17.26
CA GLN A 20 4.53 -3.56 -18.70
C GLN A 20 5.51 -2.48 -19.09
N VAL A 21 6.46 -2.84 -19.95
CA VAL A 21 7.46 -1.95 -20.51
C VAL A 21 7.26 -1.80 -22.02
N PRO A 22 7.83 -0.76 -22.65
CA PRO A 22 7.75 -0.57 -24.09
C PRO A 22 8.50 -1.68 -24.83
N GLY A 23 7.82 -2.40 -25.72
CA GLY A 23 8.46 -3.39 -26.59
C GLY A 23 9.22 -2.77 -27.76
N PRO A 24 9.98 -3.57 -28.53
CA PRO A 24 10.77 -3.08 -29.67
C PRO A 24 9.97 -2.32 -30.74
N THR A 25 8.69 -2.65 -30.88
CA THR A 25 7.74 -2.02 -31.83
C THR A 25 6.87 -0.93 -31.16
N GLY A 26 7.16 -0.55 -29.91
CA GLY A 26 6.38 0.41 -29.12
C GLY A 26 5.13 -0.17 -28.44
N THR A 27 4.74 -1.41 -28.74
CA THR A 27 3.64 -2.09 -28.05
C THR A 27 4.07 -2.53 -26.65
N PRO A 28 3.24 -2.32 -25.60
CA PRO A 28 3.56 -2.78 -24.25
C PRO A 28 3.78 -4.30 -24.18
N ILE A 29 4.87 -4.71 -23.55
CA ILE A 29 5.21 -6.12 -23.25
C ILE A 29 5.41 -6.30 -21.75
N PRO A 30 5.22 -7.50 -21.17
CA PRO A 30 5.55 -7.75 -19.78
C PRO A 30 7.01 -7.39 -19.47
N SER A 31 7.25 -6.79 -18.29
CA SER A 31 8.60 -6.55 -17.81
C SER A 31 9.40 -7.88 -17.76
N PRO A 32 10.67 -7.90 -18.21
CA PRO A 32 11.51 -9.10 -18.15
C PRO A 32 11.73 -9.65 -16.74
N ALA A 33 11.57 -8.81 -15.72
CA ALA A 33 11.68 -9.19 -14.31
C ALA A 33 10.61 -8.48 -13.46
N PRO A 34 10.17 -9.09 -12.34
CA PRO A 34 9.30 -8.42 -11.39
C PRO A 34 9.95 -7.17 -10.77
N LEU A 35 9.15 -6.14 -10.53
CA LEU A 35 9.63 -4.87 -9.95
C LEU A 35 9.27 -4.78 -8.46
N PRO A 36 10.12 -4.17 -7.63
CA PRO A 36 9.75 -3.88 -6.26
C PRO A 36 8.55 -2.91 -6.21
N PHE A 37 7.76 -3.04 -5.15
CA PHE A 37 6.66 -2.14 -4.83
C PHE A 37 6.80 -1.70 -3.38
N ALA A 38 6.71 -0.39 -3.14
CA ALA A 38 6.69 0.21 -1.82
C ALA A 38 5.82 1.47 -1.83
N ALA A 39 4.67 1.45 -1.16
CA ALA A 39 3.75 2.57 -1.08
C ALA A 39 3.58 3.03 0.38
N PRO A 40 4.06 4.23 0.75
CA PRO A 40 3.82 4.79 2.08
C PRO A 40 2.36 5.20 2.23
N LEU A 41 1.73 4.82 3.35
CA LEU A 41 0.37 5.21 3.70
C LEU A 41 0.32 6.72 3.98
N THR A 42 -0.26 7.47 3.05
CA THR A 42 -0.31 8.95 3.10
C THR A 42 -1.72 9.49 2.90
N THR A 43 -2.65 8.68 2.40
CA THR A 43 -4.03 9.06 2.12
C THR A 43 -5.02 8.19 2.89
N GLY A 44 -6.20 8.73 3.19
CA GLY A 44 -7.28 7.98 3.83
C GLY A 44 -6.98 7.54 5.28
N LEU A 45 -6.03 8.18 5.95
CA LEU A 45 -5.66 7.95 7.35
C LEU A 45 -6.78 8.44 8.30
N ALA A 46 -6.68 8.11 9.59
CA ALA A 46 -7.53 8.74 10.61
C ALA A 46 -7.18 10.22 10.77
N ALA A 47 -8.18 11.08 10.96
CA ALA A 47 -7.96 12.52 11.14
C ALA A 47 -7.63 12.88 12.59
N THR A 48 -8.15 12.12 13.56
CA THR A 48 -8.14 12.47 14.99
C THR A 48 -7.48 11.43 15.88
N VAL A 49 -7.31 10.19 15.40
CA VAL A 49 -6.73 9.10 16.17
C VAL A 49 -5.26 8.94 15.81
N LEU A 50 -4.39 9.15 16.79
CA LEU A 50 -2.94 9.08 16.63
C LEU A 50 -2.36 7.90 17.43
N VAL A 51 -1.37 7.23 16.88
CA VAL A 51 -0.52 6.25 17.57
C VAL A 51 0.93 6.74 17.48
N GLY A 52 1.61 6.91 18.61
CA GLY A 52 2.96 7.47 18.63
C GLY A 52 3.05 8.88 18.02
N GLY A 53 1.96 9.66 18.07
CA GLY A 53 1.87 10.99 17.47
C GLY A 53 1.63 11.01 15.95
N GLN A 54 1.51 9.85 15.31
CA GLN A 54 1.21 9.72 13.88
C GLN A 54 -0.24 9.31 13.66
N PRO A 55 -0.93 9.84 12.63
CA PRO A 55 -2.26 9.38 12.23
C PRO A 55 -2.30 7.85 12.04
N VAL A 56 -3.24 7.17 12.67
CA VAL A 56 -3.37 5.72 12.50
C VAL A 56 -3.94 5.40 11.12
N ALA A 57 -3.43 4.35 10.48
CA ALA A 57 -4.00 3.84 9.25
C ALA A 57 -5.21 2.94 9.52
N VAL A 58 -6.17 2.96 8.60
CA VAL A 58 -7.45 2.28 8.71
C VAL A 58 -7.83 1.65 7.37
N THR A 59 -8.92 0.87 7.33
CA THR A 59 -9.51 0.40 6.07
C THR A 59 -9.66 1.55 5.08
N SER A 60 -9.25 1.31 3.83
CA SER A 60 -9.12 2.26 2.71
C SER A 60 -7.96 3.26 2.76
N SER A 61 -7.18 3.31 3.85
CA SER A 61 -5.90 4.02 3.85
C SER A 61 -5.00 3.52 2.72
N SER A 62 -4.27 4.42 2.09
CA SER A 62 -3.60 4.15 0.83
C SER A 62 -2.36 5.01 0.63
N GLY A 63 -1.58 4.65 -0.39
CA GLY A 63 -0.37 5.32 -0.81
C GLY A 63 -0.07 5.05 -2.28
N LEU A 64 0.90 5.78 -2.82
CA LEU A 64 1.41 5.54 -4.18
C LEU A 64 2.79 4.90 -4.14
N ASN A 65 3.02 3.96 -5.05
CA ASN A 65 4.31 3.30 -5.21
C ASN A 65 5.44 4.34 -5.42
N THR A 66 6.51 4.19 -4.64
CA THR A 66 7.66 5.09 -4.63
C THR A 66 8.96 4.27 -4.59
N PRO A 67 9.83 4.35 -5.62
CA PRO A 67 9.66 5.13 -6.84
C PRO A 67 8.49 4.61 -7.71
N PRO A 68 7.82 5.48 -8.48
CA PRO A 68 6.74 5.05 -9.35
C PRO A 68 7.28 4.16 -10.47
N HIS A 69 6.51 3.15 -10.86
CA HIS A 69 6.77 2.42 -12.11
C HIS A 69 6.51 3.24 -13.39
N VAL A 70 5.85 4.40 -13.30
CA VAL A 70 5.63 5.28 -14.47
C VAL A 70 6.84 6.18 -14.64
N GLY A 71 7.35 6.27 -15.87
CA GLY A 71 8.44 7.18 -16.22
C GLY A 71 9.81 6.67 -15.80
N LEU A 72 9.94 5.37 -15.52
CA LEU A 72 11.24 4.71 -15.42
C LEU A 72 11.94 4.66 -16.79
N HIS A 73 11.16 4.72 -17.88
CA HIS A 73 11.64 4.92 -19.24
C HIS A 73 10.83 6.00 -19.99
N VAL A 74 11.49 6.72 -20.90
CA VAL A 74 10.87 7.82 -21.68
C VAL A 74 9.71 7.37 -22.56
N SER A 75 9.60 6.08 -22.82
CA SER A 75 8.52 5.49 -23.63
C SER A 75 7.53 4.66 -22.82
N ASP A 76 7.62 4.66 -21.47
CA ASP A 76 6.68 3.90 -20.64
C ASP A 76 5.24 4.23 -21.03
N PRO A 77 4.38 3.22 -21.24
CA PRO A 77 2.98 3.47 -21.48
C PRO A 77 2.39 4.20 -20.28
N PHE A 78 1.45 5.10 -20.55
CA PHE A 78 0.70 5.76 -19.48
C PHE A 78 -0.04 4.69 -18.65
N MET A 79 0.50 4.36 -17.48
CA MET A 79 -0.21 3.51 -16.51
C MET A 79 -1.17 4.40 -15.73
N LEU A 80 -2.41 3.94 -15.60
CA LEU A 80 -3.42 4.60 -14.78
C LEU A 80 -2.91 4.73 -13.33
N LEU A 81 -3.24 5.82 -12.65
CA LEU A 81 -2.81 6.08 -11.27
C LEU A 81 -3.19 4.93 -10.31
N ILE A 82 -4.35 4.30 -10.54
CA ILE A 82 -4.81 3.13 -9.77
C ILE A 82 -3.88 1.92 -9.91
N ALA A 83 -3.10 1.83 -11.00
CA ALA A 83 -2.15 0.76 -11.22
C ALA A 83 -0.88 0.91 -10.38
N GLN A 84 -0.74 2.00 -9.61
CA GLN A 84 0.41 2.31 -8.76
C GLN A 84 0.03 2.43 -7.28
N GLN A 85 -1.23 2.19 -6.93
CA GLN A 85 -1.73 2.41 -5.58
C GLN A 85 -1.54 1.16 -4.71
N GLY A 86 -1.13 1.39 -3.46
CA GLY A 86 -1.25 0.41 -2.37
C GLY A 86 -2.42 0.79 -1.49
N GLN A 87 -3.23 -0.17 -1.06
CA GLN A 87 -4.41 0.10 -0.25
C GLN A 87 -4.64 -0.94 0.85
N VAL A 88 -5.09 -0.49 2.01
CA VAL A 88 -5.64 -1.35 3.07
C VAL A 88 -7.04 -1.81 2.69
N VAL A 89 -7.19 -3.11 2.47
CA VAL A 89 -8.47 -3.74 2.08
C VAL A 89 -9.30 -4.09 3.31
N ALA A 90 -8.67 -4.65 4.35
CA ALA A 90 -9.34 -4.97 5.60
C ALA A 90 -8.41 -4.73 6.79
N GLY A 91 -8.85 -3.87 7.72
CA GLY A 91 -8.28 -3.71 9.06
C GLY A 91 -9.00 -4.56 10.10
N SER A 92 -8.92 -4.15 11.37
CA SER A 92 -9.59 -4.81 12.49
C SER A 92 -11.12 -4.70 12.40
N THR A 93 -11.81 -5.77 12.78
CA THR A 93 -13.28 -5.83 12.88
C THR A 93 -13.80 -5.32 14.22
N THR A 94 -12.93 -5.22 15.23
CA THR A 94 -13.30 -4.88 16.61
C THR A 94 -12.64 -3.59 17.11
N VAL A 95 -11.45 -3.27 16.61
CA VAL A 95 -10.71 -2.04 16.94
C VAL A 95 -10.92 -1.03 15.83
N LEU A 96 -11.77 -0.04 16.09
CA LEU A 96 -12.15 0.97 15.11
C LEU A 96 -11.55 2.32 15.48
N ALA A 97 -11.05 3.03 14.46
CA ALA A 97 -10.75 4.46 14.52
C ALA A 97 -11.68 5.16 13.55
N GLU A 98 -12.48 6.10 14.05
CA GLU A 98 -13.45 6.86 13.24
C GLU A 98 -14.44 5.95 12.50
N GLY A 99 -14.86 4.87 13.16
CA GLY A 99 -15.76 3.85 12.59
C GLY A 99 -15.13 2.95 11.52
N ARG A 100 -13.82 3.08 11.27
CA ARG A 100 -13.07 2.30 10.28
C ARG A 100 -12.11 1.36 10.99
N GLY A 101 -11.98 0.14 10.50
CA GLY A 101 -11.10 -0.87 11.08
C GLY A 101 -9.65 -0.41 11.07
N VAL A 102 -8.97 -0.45 12.23
CA VAL A 102 -7.56 -0.07 12.33
C VAL A 102 -6.68 -1.06 11.56
N ALA A 103 -5.79 -0.55 10.72
CA ALA A 103 -4.83 -1.37 9.99
C ALA A 103 -3.70 -1.82 10.92
N TYR A 104 -3.20 -3.03 10.70
CA TYR A 104 -2.17 -3.64 11.54
C TYR A 104 -1.23 -4.51 10.69
N SER A 105 -0.09 -4.87 11.26
CA SER A 105 0.89 -5.71 10.56
C SER A 105 0.28 -7.05 10.14
N GLY A 106 0.32 -7.33 8.84
CA GLY A 106 -0.26 -8.54 8.25
C GLY A 106 -1.77 -8.47 7.96
N CYS A 107 -2.44 -7.32 8.15
CA CYS A 107 -3.81 -7.17 7.69
C CYS A 107 -3.89 -7.19 6.15
N GLN A 108 -5.09 -7.42 5.60
CA GLN A 108 -5.22 -7.58 4.15
C GLN A 108 -4.99 -6.24 3.45
N VAL A 109 -3.99 -6.21 2.57
CA VAL A 109 -3.64 -5.06 1.74
C VAL A 109 -3.40 -5.49 0.30
N THR A 110 -3.58 -4.55 -0.63
CA THR A 110 -3.30 -4.76 -2.06
C THR A 110 -2.31 -3.74 -2.58
N GLN A 111 -1.71 -4.08 -3.72
CA GLN A 111 -0.89 -3.23 -4.57
C GLN A 111 -1.41 -3.28 -6.01
N CYS A 112 -1.16 -2.21 -6.76
CA CYS A 112 -1.43 -2.12 -8.19
C CYS A 112 -2.85 -2.61 -8.52
N ALA A 113 -3.01 -3.48 -9.52
CA ALA A 113 -4.28 -4.08 -9.93
C ALA A 113 -4.83 -5.11 -8.90
N GLN A 114 -4.92 -4.72 -7.62
CA GLN A 114 -5.47 -5.49 -6.52
C GLN A 114 -4.71 -6.78 -6.20
N ILE A 115 -3.41 -6.79 -6.49
CA ILE A 115 -2.52 -7.92 -6.16
C ILE A 115 -2.25 -7.88 -4.65
N PRO A 116 -2.30 -9.03 -3.93
CA PRO A 116 -1.96 -9.08 -2.52
C PRO A 116 -0.56 -8.51 -2.22
N ALA A 117 -0.44 -7.80 -1.11
CA ALA A 117 0.81 -7.20 -0.64
C ALA A 117 0.94 -7.39 0.88
N VAL A 118 2.03 -6.87 1.46
CA VAL A 118 2.30 -6.95 2.90
C VAL A 118 2.37 -5.55 3.50
N LEU A 119 1.67 -5.35 4.62
CA LEU A 119 1.82 -4.16 5.46
C LEU A 119 2.62 -4.51 6.71
N THR A 120 3.64 -3.71 6.99
CA THR A 120 4.40 -3.76 8.24
C THR A 120 4.16 -2.46 9.00
N GLY A 121 3.49 -2.55 10.13
CA GLY A 121 3.16 -1.40 10.98
C GLY A 121 4.28 -1.08 11.97
N SER A 122 4.62 0.21 12.11
CA SER A 122 5.65 0.67 13.04
C SER A 122 5.10 1.07 14.42
N GLY A 123 3.78 1.07 14.61
CA GLY A 123 3.11 1.42 15.87
C GLY A 123 3.26 0.36 16.96
N VAL A 124 4.48 -0.13 17.20
CA VAL A 124 4.79 -1.28 18.09
C VAL A 124 4.38 -1.08 19.56
N THR A 125 4.10 0.16 19.96
CA THR A 125 3.55 0.47 21.29
C THR A 125 2.05 0.13 21.42
N VAL A 126 1.36 -0.14 20.31
CA VAL A 126 -0.07 -0.49 20.26
C VAL A 126 -0.25 -1.74 19.41
N LEU A 127 -0.71 -2.82 20.04
CA LEU A 127 -1.05 -4.07 19.36
C LEU A 127 -2.55 -4.13 19.09
N VAL A 128 -2.93 -4.37 17.84
CA VAL A 128 -4.30 -4.39 17.34
C VAL A 128 -4.67 -5.83 16.94
N GLY A 129 -5.83 -6.29 17.40
CA GLY A 129 -6.39 -7.58 17.00
C GLY A 129 -7.09 -7.51 15.63
N PRO A 130 -7.28 -8.65 14.94
CA PRO A 130 -8.13 -8.72 13.76
C PRO A 130 -9.59 -8.32 14.01
#